data_AF-A0A3C1BAS8-F1
#
_entry.id   AF-A0A3C1BAS8-F1
#
_cell.length_a   1.000
_cell.length_b   1.000
_cell.length_c   1.000
_cell.angle_alpha   90.00
_cell.angle_beta   90.00
_cell.angle_gamma   90.00
#
_symmetry.space_group_name_H-M   'P 1'
#
loop_
_entity.id
_entity.type
_entity.pdbx_description
1 polymer ?
#
loop_
_entity_poly.entity_id
_entity_poly.type
_entity_poly.pdbx_seq_one_letter_code
_entity_poly.pdbx_strand_id
1 'polypeptide(L)' 'MGQHVARLAYISYEPFLLKRCRATAPLDTASSAERHARMQNTISLNPARAIALYNKPVLIIDDVMT' A
#
# COMPACT_ATOMS: atom_id res chain seq x y z
N MET A 1 -1.33 8.40 9.97
CA MET A 1 -1.63 9.34 8.86
C MET A 1 -2.91 8.98 8.10
N GLY A 2 -3.03 7.78 7.51
CA GLY A 2 -4.17 7.43 6.63
C GLY A 2 -5.57 7.66 7.20
N GLN A 3 -5.84 7.26 8.45
CA GLN A 3 -7.15 7.47 9.10
C GLN A 3 -7.54 8.94 9.21
N HIS A 4 -6.57 9.82 9.51
CA HIS A 4 -6.81 11.25 9.67
C HIS A 4 -7.20 11.90 8.34
N VAL A 5 -6.50 11.54 7.26
CA VAL A 5 -6.81 11.99 5.90
C VAL A 5 -8.19 11.51 5.47
N ALA A 6 -8.52 10.24 5.72
CA ALA A 6 -9.83 9.69 5.37
C ALA A 6 -10.98 10.45 6.06
N ARG A 7 -10.79 10.82 7.33
CA ARG A 7 -11.74 11.64 8.08
C ARG A 7 -11.92 13.03 7.48
N LEU A 8 -10.83 13.71 7.11
CA LEU A 8 -10.89 15.06 6.51
C LEU A 8 -11.50 15.05 5.11
N ALA A 9 -11.26 14.00 4.33
CA ALA A 9 -11.75 13.86 2.97
C ALA A 9 -13.15 13.21 2.88
N TYR A 10 -13.77 12.86 4.01
CA TYR A 10 -15.07 12.17 4.07
C TYR A 10 -15.12 10.87 3.25
N ILE A 11 -14.04 10.08 3.30
CA ILE A 11 -13.94 8.78 2.62
C ILE A 11 -13.81 7.63 3.63
N SER A 12 -14.23 6.42 3.22
CA SER A 12 -14.05 5.21 4.02
C SER A 12 -12.56 4.91 4.25
N TYR A 13 -12.23 4.50 5.48
CA TYR A 13 -10.88 4.09 5.84
C TYR A 13 -10.78 2.56 5.92
N GLU A 14 -9.87 1.97 5.15
CA GLU A 14 -9.66 0.52 5.07
C GLU A 14 -8.22 0.14 5.47
N PRO A 15 -7.91 0.05 6.79
CA PRO A 15 -6.54 -0.16 7.28
C PRO A 15 -5.95 -1.53 6.92
N PHE A 16 -6.81 -2.53 6.66
CA PHE A 16 -6.40 -3.92 6.40
C PHE A 16 -6.53 -4.31 4.92
N LEU A 17 -6.71 -3.32 4.04
CA LEU A 17 -6.86 -3.56 2.61
C LEU A 17 -5.58 -4.08 1.98
N LEU A 18 -4.44 -3.54 2.39
CA LEU A 18 -3.12 -4.00 1.93
C LEU A 18 -2.52 -4.91 2.99
N LYS A 19 -1.95 -6.02 2.53
CA LYS A 19 -1.16 -6.94 3.34
C LYS A 19 0.27 -6.96 2.85
N ARG A 20 1.21 -7.01 3.79
CA ARG A 20 2.62 -7.26 3.50
C ARG A 20 2.83 -8.77 3.48
N CYS A 21 3.09 -9.33 2.30
CA CYS A 21 3.25 -10.77 2.10
C CYS A 21 4.63 -11.27 2.53
N ARG A 22 5.64 -10.41 2.45
CA ARG A 22 7.02 -10.69 2.84
C ARG A 22 7.73 -9.42 3.30
N ALA A 23 8.81 -9.60 4.05
CA ALA A 23 9.73 -8.51 4.34
C ALA A 23 10.39 -8.02 3.04
N THR A 24 10.58 -6.71 2.94
CA THR A 24 11.36 -6.07 1.88
C THR A 24 12.83 -6.36 2.13
N ALA A 25 13.54 -6.90 1.14
CA ALA A 25 15.00 -6.95 1.20
C ALA A 25 15.59 -5.52 1.21
N PRO A 26 16.74 -5.27 1.87
CA PRO A 26 17.35 -3.94 1.93
C PRO A 26 17.46 -3.29 0.54
N LEU A 27 17.20 -1.98 0.45
CA LEU A 27 17.16 -1.25 -0.83
C LEU A 27 18.31 -0.25 -1.00
N ASP A 28 19.10 0.00 0.05
CA ASP A 28 20.06 1.12 0.12
C ASP A 28 21.12 1.11 -1.00
N THR A 29 21.53 -0.08 -1.45
CA THR A 29 22.53 -0.26 -2.52
C THR A 29 21.92 -0.70 -3.85
N ALA A 30 20.59 -0.82 -3.93
CA ALA A 30 19.90 -1.33 -5.10
C ALA A 30 19.69 -0.24 -6.14
N SER A 31 20.04 -0.56 -7.39
CA SER A 31 19.61 0.22 -8.56
C SER A 31 18.09 0.32 -8.64
N SER A 32 17.57 1.23 -9.47
CA SER A 32 16.12 1.37 -9.64
C SER A 32 15.44 0.09 -10.12
N ALA A 33 16.07 -0.66 -11.03
CA ALA A 33 15.55 -1.92 -11.54
C ALA A 33 15.51 -3.00 -10.44
N GLU A 34 16.58 -3.08 -9.64
CA GLU A 34 16.63 -4.01 -8.50
C GLU A 34 15.64 -3.64 -7.42
N ARG A 35 15.43 -2.35 -7.14
CA ARG A 35 14.39 -1.89 -6.20
C ARG A 35 13.02 -2.34 -6.66
N HIS A 36 12.71 -2.14 -7.95
CA HIS A 36 11.43 -2.59 -8.52
C HIS A 36 11.25 -4.11 -8.40
N ALA A 37 12.27 -4.88 -8.77
CA ALA A 37 12.25 -6.34 -8.66
C ALA A 37 12.10 -6.83 -7.20
N ARG A 38 12.81 -6.20 -6.25
CA ARG A 38 12.72 -6.52 -4.82
C ARG A 38 11.35 -6.14 -4.25
N MET A 39 10.75 -5.05 -4.71
CA MET A 39 9.42 -4.60 -4.31
C MET A 39 8.30 -5.50 -4.82
N GLN A 40 8.50 -6.16 -5.96
CA GLN A 40 7.48 -7.02 -6.56
C GLN A 40 6.92 -8.03 -5.55
N ASN A 41 5.59 -8.14 -5.49
CA ASN A 41 4.83 -9.04 -4.62
C ASN A 41 5.05 -8.87 -3.10
N THR A 42 5.73 -7.81 -2.66
CA THR A 42 5.95 -7.54 -1.22
C THR A 42 4.66 -7.10 -0.54
N ILE A 43 3.86 -6.29 -1.22
CA ILE A 43 2.56 -5.81 -0.76
C ILE A 43 1.51 -6.26 -1.77
N SER A 44 0.37 -6.73 -1.28
CA SER A 44 -0.77 -7.12 -2.12
C SER A 44 -2.08 -6.74 -1.46
N LEU A 45 -3.17 -6.84 -2.21
CA LEU A 45 -4.52 -6.74 -1.65
C LEU A 45 -4.79 -7.92 -0.71
N ASN A 46 -5.46 -7.63 0.40
CA ASN A 46 -6.06 -8.64 1.26
C ASN A 46 -7.36 -9.14 0.59
N PRO A 47 -7.44 -10.40 0.14
CA PRO A 47 -8.61 -10.90 -0.57
C PRO A 47 -9.91 -10.77 0.23
N ALA A 48 -9.84 -10.95 1.56
CA ALA A 48 -10.99 -10.80 2.45
C ALA A 48 -11.57 -9.38 2.50
N ARG A 49 -10.81 -8.39 2.03
CA ARG A 49 -11.20 -6.96 1.99
C ARG A 49 -11.32 -6.41 0.56
N ALA A 50 -10.97 -7.20 -0.47
CA ALA A 50 -10.90 -6.72 -1.86
C ALA A 50 -12.24 -6.19 -2.38
N ILE A 51 -13.36 -6.72 -1.88
CA ILE A 51 -14.72 -6.25 -2.20
C ILE A 51 -14.91 -4.76 -1.88
N ALA A 52 -14.17 -4.22 -0.90
CA ALA A 52 -14.23 -2.82 -0.53
C ALA A 52 -13.79 -1.88 -1.66
N LEU A 53 -13.03 -2.37 -2.66
CA LEU A 53 -12.51 -1.59 -3.78
C LEU A 53 -13.36 -1.66 -5.05
N TYR A 54 -14.27 -2.61 -5.14
CA TYR A 54 -14.98 -2.87 -6.38
C TYR A 54 -15.73 -1.63 -6.87
N ASN A 55 -15.41 -1.16 -8.08
CA ASN A 55 -15.94 0.06 -8.71
C ASN A 55 -15.81 1.33 -7.86
N LYS A 56 -14.76 1.46 -7.04
CA LYS A 56 -14.52 2.65 -6.25
C LYS A 56 -13.16 3.29 -6.58
N PRO A 57 -13.09 4.62 -6.70
CA PRO A 57 -11.81 5.31 -6.68
C PRO A 57 -11.14 5.10 -5.32
N VAL A 58 -9.82 4.86 -5.33
CA VAL A 58 -9.05 4.52 -4.13
C VAL A 58 -7.92 5.54 -3.94
N LEU A 59 -7.79 6.06 -2.73
CA LEU A 59 -6.66 6.89 -2.32
C LEU A 59 -5.68 6.03 -1.52
N ILE A 60 -4.46 5.88 -2.03
CA ILE A 60 -3.34 5.23 -1.31
C ILE A 60 -2.51 6.32 -0.66
N ILE A 61 -2.14 6.11 0.61
CA ILE A 61 -1.35 7.06 1.40
C ILE A 61 -0.10 6.34 1.86
N ASP A 62 1.05 6.97 1.61
CA ASP A 62 2.38 6.51 2.04
C ASP A 62 2.96 7.55 3.03
N ASP A 63 3.77 7.11 3.99
CA ASP A 63 4.28 8.00 5.06
C ASP A 63 5.60 8.69 4.71
N VAL A 64 6.41 8.14 3.80
CA VAL A 64 7.59 8.83 3.22
C VAL A 64 7.90 8.29 1.81
N MET A 65 8.06 9.19 0.82
CA MET A 65 8.82 8.91 -0.40
C MET A 65 10.20 9.56 -0.29
N THR A 66 11.25 8.74 -0.17
CA THR A 66 12.66 9.14 -0.35
C THR A 66 13.18 8.66 -1.69
#